data_AF-A0A2R7JSK5-F1
#
_entry.id   AF-A0A2R7JSK5-F1
#
_cell.length_a   1.000
_cell.length_b   1.000
_cell.length_c   1.000
_cell.angle_alpha   90.00
_cell.angle_beta   90.00
_cell.angle_gamma   90.00
#
_symmetry.space_group_name_H-M   'P 1'
#
loop_
_entity.id
_entity.type
_entity.pdbx_description
1 polymer ?
#
loop_
_entity_poly.entity_id
_entity_poly.type
_entity_poly.pdbx_seq_one_letter_code
_entity_poly.pdbx_strand_id
1 'polypeptide(L)'
;MKKIFILCMVISFLSSCDLDREPFNAYTKDKIEEDKIAAVEVLLNGCYAQLKGWSDVMHRVGEYPGDNIMIRGTSTDAFYSFISYQHIPDNDRLSVFWNNSYKIISQSSDLMKIITEGESPAVDQQLGEAYYLRGMVYFYLSRAYGRPYAQSPETNLGVPIVNGVPADLINLNLPDRSTVKDTYAQAISDLKKAESLMTVDRSAAYATKEAAQAMLSRVYLYMSGTYENPNQEYATLSIEYANKVINSGKYKLLSREGFMKSNTYAPDSDEQTETIFAVKRVASEFSGYDHYYGIGGMYANIQGQGWGEMYASAKYLDLLRKSGLKKDARWAFIDPQYDTDDAGTKTPAFRFIYDIKNTGGVQTGYNYMQQPLKTKSNGSYYITIGTTDYNLTAVNAAENQYSIVYEGKTYTGEKDYMMLLNRVYPMYYITKCSLQNNDSHLYSPPISKLDELYLNMAEAYVKKGDYNSALTNLNIIRERSIVGGSYTSLDNTNAVQRVDEERQLELAFEAHRGYDVYRNGQTMTRRYPGPHLPMIDWPASSPRVVQYIPQSEINAYPGTLTQNP
;
A
#
# COMPACT_ATOMS: atom_id res chain seq x y z
N MET A 1 -56.13 -0.08 -59.55
CA MET A 1 -55.33 -1.18 -58.96
C MET A 1 -53.84 -0.84 -58.80
N LYS A 2 -53.15 -0.25 -59.78
CA LYS A 2 -51.72 0.18 -59.63
C LYS A 2 -51.44 1.19 -58.50
N LYS A 3 -52.36 2.13 -58.22
CA LYS A 3 -52.19 3.13 -57.14
C LYS A 3 -52.38 2.57 -55.72
N ILE A 4 -53.12 1.45 -55.56
CA ILE A 4 -53.35 0.79 -54.26
C ILE A 4 -52.15 -0.11 -53.92
N PHE A 5 -51.54 -0.74 -54.93
CA PHE A 5 -50.34 -1.56 -54.74
C PHE A 5 -49.11 -0.73 -54.34
N ILE A 6 -48.97 0.49 -54.88
CA ILE A 6 -47.88 1.41 -54.50
C ILE A 6 -48.08 1.95 -53.07
N LEU A 7 -49.32 2.16 -52.63
CA LEU A 7 -49.60 2.60 -51.25
C LEU A 7 -49.32 1.49 -50.23
N CYS A 8 -49.62 0.22 -50.56
CA CYS A 8 -49.24 -0.92 -49.70
C CYS A 8 -47.73 -1.18 -49.67
N MET A 9 -47.01 -0.90 -50.75
CA MET A 9 -45.55 -1.09 -50.82
C MET A 9 -44.76 0.01 -50.07
N VAL A 10 -45.32 1.21 -49.92
CA VAL A 10 -44.72 2.31 -49.13
C VAL A 10 -44.93 2.12 -47.63
N ILE A 11 -46.01 1.46 -47.20
CA ILE A 11 -46.26 1.17 -45.77
C ILE A 11 -45.32 0.06 -45.25
N SER A 12 -44.81 -0.82 -46.12
CA SER A 12 -43.84 -1.86 -45.74
C SER A 12 -42.40 -1.36 -45.54
N PHE A 13 -42.09 -0.10 -45.88
CA PHE A 13 -40.78 0.52 -45.65
C PHE A 13 -40.74 1.44 -44.41
N LEU A 14 -41.85 1.58 -43.68
CA LEU A 14 -41.91 2.39 -42.45
C LEU A 14 -41.84 1.56 -41.16
N SER A 15 -41.65 0.24 -41.26
CA SER A 15 -41.13 -0.55 -40.13
C SER A 15 -39.62 -0.40 -40.09
N SER A 16 -39.15 0.82 -39.83
CA SER A 16 -37.88 0.99 -39.13
C SER A 16 -38.04 0.23 -37.83
N CYS A 17 -37.32 -0.89 -37.67
CA CYS A 17 -37.10 -1.42 -36.35
C CYS A 17 -36.47 -0.29 -35.54
N ASP A 18 -37.24 0.30 -34.63
CA ASP A 18 -36.69 1.13 -33.59
C ASP A 18 -35.90 0.18 -32.69
N LEU A 19 -34.64 -0.02 -33.06
CA LEU A 19 -33.72 -0.90 -32.38
C LEU A 19 -32.92 -0.05 -31.41
N ASP A 20 -33.63 0.74 -30.59
CA ASP A 20 -33.13 1.29 -29.35
C ASP A 20 -32.87 0.10 -28.42
N ARG A 21 -31.72 -0.53 -28.65
CA ARG A 21 -31.11 -1.46 -27.72
C ARG A 21 -30.40 -0.63 -26.68
N GLU A 22 -31.16 -0.15 -25.71
CA GLU A 22 -30.58 0.17 -24.42
C GLU A 22 -29.86 -1.08 -23.91
N PRO A 23 -28.63 -0.98 -23.37
CA PRO A 23 -27.99 -2.11 -22.73
C PRO A 23 -28.98 -2.66 -21.69
N PHE A 24 -29.30 -3.97 -21.75
CA PHE A 24 -30.33 -4.58 -20.89
C PHE A 24 -30.13 -4.32 -19.39
N ASN A 25 -28.92 -3.88 -18.99
CA ASN A 25 -28.51 -3.58 -17.62
C ASN A 25 -28.04 -2.12 -17.41
N ALA A 26 -28.21 -1.20 -18.36
CA ALA A 26 -27.93 0.22 -18.14
C ALA A 26 -29.04 0.84 -17.28
N TYR A 27 -28.64 1.64 -16.30
CA TYR A 27 -29.57 2.49 -15.56
C TYR A 27 -29.93 3.67 -16.47
N THR A 28 -31.14 3.66 -17.02
CA THR A 28 -31.66 4.76 -17.85
C THR A 28 -32.00 5.96 -16.96
N LYS A 29 -32.03 7.16 -17.54
CA LYS A 29 -32.43 8.39 -16.83
C LYS A 29 -33.79 8.21 -16.14
N ASP A 30 -34.74 7.57 -16.82
CA ASP A 30 -36.07 7.29 -16.29
C ASP A 30 -36.03 6.39 -15.03
N LYS A 31 -35.18 5.36 -15.00
CA LYS A 31 -34.98 4.52 -13.80
C LYS A 31 -34.33 5.28 -12.64
N ILE A 32 -33.43 6.22 -12.93
CA ILE A 32 -32.83 7.11 -11.91
C ILE A 32 -33.90 8.02 -11.31
N GLU A 33 -34.85 8.49 -12.12
CA GLU A 33 -35.94 9.37 -11.69
C GLU A 33 -37.06 8.62 -10.95
N GLU A 34 -37.25 7.31 -11.20
CA GLU A 34 -38.24 6.46 -10.51
C GLU A 34 -37.89 6.14 -9.04
N ASP A 35 -36.65 5.77 -8.75
CA ASP A 35 -36.13 5.57 -7.38
C ASP A 35 -34.69 6.07 -7.27
N LYS A 36 -34.58 7.38 -7.05
CA LYS A 36 -33.31 8.11 -6.96
C LYS A 36 -32.36 7.53 -5.92
N ILE A 37 -32.87 7.06 -4.78
CA ILE A 37 -32.04 6.55 -3.67
C ILE A 37 -31.44 5.20 -4.04
N ALA A 38 -32.25 4.28 -4.55
CA ALA A 38 -31.79 2.97 -5.00
C ALA A 38 -30.84 3.09 -6.20
N ALA A 39 -31.12 4.00 -7.12
CA ALA A 39 -30.28 4.28 -8.28
C ALA A 39 -28.90 4.78 -7.88
N VAL A 40 -28.83 5.75 -6.95
CA VAL A 40 -27.58 6.31 -6.45
C VAL A 40 -26.74 5.24 -5.74
N GLU A 41 -27.35 4.38 -4.92
CA GLU A 41 -26.64 3.28 -4.23
C GLU A 41 -25.97 2.34 -5.26
N VAL A 42 -26.69 1.96 -6.32
CA VAL A 42 -26.18 1.06 -7.36
C VAL A 42 -25.00 1.70 -8.11
N LEU A 43 -25.11 2.98 -8.48
CA LEU A 43 -24.06 3.70 -9.17
C LEU A 43 -22.82 3.91 -8.28
N LEU A 44 -23.03 4.20 -6.99
CA LEU A 44 -21.95 4.35 -6.02
C LEU A 44 -21.23 3.01 -5.77
N ASN A 45 -21.96 1.89 -5.73
CA ASN A 45 -21.37 0.55 -5.71
C ASN A 45 -20.50 0.28 -6.95
N GLY A 46 -20.86 0.86 -8.10
CA GLY A 46 -20.01 0.88 -9.30
C GLY A 46 -18.67 1.56 -9.05
N CYS A 47 -18.64 2.68 -8.32
CA CYS A 47 -17.41 3.38 -7.94
C CYS A 47 -16.55 2.52 -7.00
N TYR A 48 -17.15 1.90 -5.97
CA TYR A 48 -16.44 0.99 -5.07
C TYR A 48 -15.90 -0.24 -5.80
N ALA A 49 -16.61 -0.76 -6.81
CA ALA A 49 -16.13 -1.87 -7.62
C ALA A 49 -14.84 -1.51 -8.39
N GLN A 50 -14.70 -0.27 -8.88
CA GLN A 50 -13.46 0.19 -9.54
C GLN A 50 -12.25 0.19 -8.59
N LEU A 51 -12.47 0.35 -7.27
CA LEU A 51 -11.39 0.31 -6.28
C LEU A 51 -10.67 -1.04 -6.25
N LYS A 52 -11.32 -2.13 -6.68
CA LYS A 52 -10.73 -3.47 -6.69
C LYS A 52 -9.49 -3.55 -7.58
N GLY A 53 -9.61 -3.10 -8.84
CA GLY A 53 -8.48 -3.06 -9.77
C GLY A 53 -7.49 -1.94 -9.43
N TRP A 54 -7.98 -0.84 -8.87
CA TRP A 54 -7.16 0.28 -8.41
C TRP A 54 -6.25 -0.09 -7.24
N SER A 55 -6.75 -0.86 -6.26
CA SER A 55 -6.04 -1.14 -5.02
C SER A 55 -4.83 -2.06 -5.20
N ASP A 56 -4.84 -2.96 -6.18
CA ASP A 56 -3.67 -3.79 -6.50
C ASP A 56 -2.47 -2.94 -6.95
N VAL A 57 -2.70 -2.02 -7.90
CA VAL A 57 -1.61 -1.15 -8.37
C VAL A 57 -1.22 -0.14 -7.29
N MET A 58 -2.19 0.42 -6.58
CA MET A 58 -1.97 1.31 -5.43
C MET A 58 -1.03 0.67 -4.40
N HIS A 59 -1.25 -0.61 -4.10
CA HIS A 59 -0.42 -1.35 -3.15
C HIS A 59 1.02 -1.46 -3.64
N ARG A 60 1.18 -1.92 -4.89
CA ARG A 60 2.51 -2.16 -5.49
C ARG A 60 3.30 -0.87 -5.61
N VAL A 61 2.70 0.22 -6.07
CA VAL A 61 3.39 1.52 -6.19
C VAL A 61 3.79 2.09 -4.82
N GLY A 62 3.08 1.77 -3.75
CA GLY A 62 3.43 2.22 -2.40
C GLY A 62 4.43 1.33 -1.65
N GLU A 63 4.42 0.02 -1.91
CA GLU A 63 5.24 -0.95 -1.17
C GLU A 63 6.52 -1.36 -1.91
N TYR A 64 6.46 -1.58 -3.23
CA TYR A 64 7.57 -2.16 -4.00
C TYR A 64 8.78 -1.23 -4.18
N PRO A 65 8.62 0.10 -4.25
CA PRO A 65 9.74 1.02 -4.17
C PRO A 65 10.39 1.07 -2.77
N GLY A 66 9.70 0.56 -1.75
CA GLY A 66 10.16 0.51 -0.36
C GLY A 66 11.31 -0.47 -0.13
N ASP A 67 11.66 -0.63 1.14
CA ASP A 67 12.73 -1.49 1.62
C ASP A 67 12.25 -2.64 2.52
N ASN A 68 10.93 -2.88 2.58
CA ASN A 68 10.32 -3.99 3.34
C ASN A 68 10.39 -5.33 2.61
N ILE A 69 10.45 -5.30 1.28
CA ILE A 69 10.36 -6.49 0.43
C ILE A 69 11.61 -6.69 -0.42
N MET A 70 11.79 -7.91 -0.90
CA MET A 70 12.71 -8.23 -2.00
C MET A 70 12.02 -9.20 -2.96
N ILE A 71 12.30 -9.07 -4.25
CA ILE A 71 11.87 -10.03 -5.27
C ILE A 71 12.96 -11.08 -5.48
N ARG A 72 12.56 -12.33 -5.73
CA ARG A 72 13.47 -13.47 -6.01
C ARG A 72 14.43 -13.29 -7.21
N GLY A 73 14.26 -12.27 -8.05
CA GLY A 73 15.06 -12.09 -9.27
C GLY A 73 14.58 -10.94 -10.13
N THR A 74 15.34 -10.61 -11.18
CA THR A 74 14.91 -9.64 -12.18
C THR A 74 13.68 -10.15 -12.93
N SER A 75 12.83 -9.24 -13.41
CA SER A 75 11.62 -9.58 -14.17
C SER A 75 11.41 -8.58 -15.31
N THR A 76 10.73 -9.03 -16.36
CA THR A 76 10.24 -8.16 -17.45
C THR A 76 8.82 -7.64 -17.18
N ASP A 77 8.17 -8.07 -16.09
CA ASP A 77 6.86 -7.51 -15.71
C ASP A 77 7.01 -6.02 -15.33
N ALA A 78 6.04 -5.22 -15.75
CA ALA A 78 6.00 -3.79 -15.52
C ALA A 78 6.07 -3.40 -14.02
N PHE A 79 5.64 -4.24 -13.07
CA PHE A 79 5.81 -3.89 -11.65
C PHE A 79 7.28 -3.88 -11.20
N TYR A 80 8.19 -4.56 -11.92
CA TYR A 80 9.61 -4.59 -11.56
C TYR A 80 10.28 -3.22 -11.74
N SER A 81 9.72 -2.33 -12.56
CA SER A 81 10.18 -0.93 -12.64
C SER A 81 10.03 -0.21 -11.30
N PHE A 82 9.00 -0.54 -10.50
CA PHE A 82 8.80 0.04 -9.17
C PHE A 82 9.93 -0.36 -8.22
N ILE A 83 10.39 -1.62 -8.30
CA ILE A 83 11.47 -2.14 -7.46
C ILE A 83 12.83 -1.57 -7.90
N SER A 84 13.11 -1.56 -9.20
CA SER A 84 14.40 -1.14 -9.75
C SER A 84 14.56 0.38 -9.89
N TYR A 85 13.48 1.16 -9.75
CA TYR A 85 13.42 2.59 -10.07
C TYR A 85 13.73 2.90 -11.55
N GLN A 86 13.64 1.89 -12.41
CA GLN A 86 13.80 2.04 -13.86
C GLN A 86 12.43 2.25 -14.50
N HIS A 87 11.86 3.43 -14.27
CA HIS A 87 10.54 3.79 -14.79
C HIS A 87 10.53 3.76 -16.32
N ILE A 88 9.44 3.23 -16.87
CA ILE A 88 9.18 3.15 -18.30
C ILE A 88 7.90 3.93 -18.62
N PRO A 89 7.83 4.67 -19.74
CA PRO A 89 6.61 5.39 -20.12
C PRO A 89 5.42 4.47 -20.40
N ASP A 90 5.71 3.29 -20.95
CA ASP A 90 4.72 2.26 -21.31
C ASP A 90 4.55 1.24 -20.17
N ASN A 91 4.10 1.72 -19.00
CA ASN A 91 3.75 0.85 -17.87
C ASN A 91 2.23 0.62 -17.84
N ASP A 92 1.80 -0.58 -18.22
CA ASP A 92 0.40 -0.98 -18.28
C ASP A 92 -0.30 -0.94 -16.90
N ARG A 93 0.43 -1.26 -15.82
CA ARG A 93 -0.09 -1.18 -14.44
C ARG A 93 -0.46 0.26 -14.08
N LEU A 94 0.42 1.22 -14.39
CA LEU A 94 0.13 2.64 -14.15
C LEU A 94 -1.05 3.14 -14.98
N SER A 95 -1.22 2.62 -16.20
CA SER A 95 -2.40 2.89 -17.03
C SER A 95 -3.69 2.40 -16.36
N VAL A 96 -3.68 1.20 -15.75
CA VAL A 96 -4.83 0.70 -14.96
C VAL A 96 -5.12 1.60 -13.77
N PHE A 97 -4.09 2.01 -13.02
CA PHE A 97 -4.24 2.89 -11.86
C PHE A 97 -4.82 4.26 -12.22
N TRP A 98 -4.28 4.89 -13.27
CA TRP A 98 -4.77 6.15 -13.80
C TRP A 98 -6.23 6.05 -14.25
N ASN A 99 -6.54 5.06 -15.09
CA ASN A 99 -7.88 4.89 -15.65
C ASN A 99 -8.94 4.60 -14.59
N ASN A 100 -8.66 3.71 -13.63
CA ASN A 100 -9.61 3.45 -12.54
C ASN A 100 -9.80 4.70 -11.67
N SER A 101 -8.73 5.46 -11.43
CA SER A 101 -8.80 6.71 -10.66
C SER A 101 -9.71 7.74 -11.34
N TYR A 102 -9.49 8.03 -12.63
CA TYR A 102 -10.31 9.01 -13.35
C TYR A 102 -11.74 8.54 -13.62
N LYS A 103 -11.98 7.22 -13.73
CA LYS A 103 -13.35 6.67 -13.73
C LYS A 103 -14.08 6.94 -12.43
N ILE A 104 -13.43 6.70 -11.27
CA ILE A 104 -14.01 7.00 -9.96
C ILE A 104 -14.27 8.50 -9.83
N ILE A 105 -13.29 9.35 -10.17
CA ILE A 105 -13.45 10.81 -10.15
C ILE A 105 -14.64 11.25 -10.99
N SER A 106 -14.76 10.75 -12.23
CA SER A 106 -15.86 11.12 -13.12
C SER A 106 -17.20 10.68 -12.57
N GLN A 107 -17.34 9.39 -12.22
CA GLN A 107 -18.60 8.82 -11.75
C GLN A 107 -19.05 9.46 -10.43
N SER A 108 -18.15 9.65 -9.47
CA SER A 108 -18.46 10.34 -8.22
C SER A 108 -18.88 11.79 -8.46
N SER A 109 -18.23 12.49 -9.39
CA SER A 109 -18.61 13.87 -9.72
C SER A 109 -19.96 13.97 -10.41
N ASP A 110 -20.30 13.02 -11.28
CA ASP A 110 -21.59 13.00 -11.96
C ASP A 110 -22.73 12.61 -10.99
N LEU A 111 -22.46 11.72 -10.02
CA LEU A 111 -23.37 11.41 -8.92
C LEU A 111 -23.72 12.65 -8.09
N MET A 112 -22.74 13.52 -7.80
CA MET A 112 -22.99 14.77 -7.06
C MET A 112 -23.94 15.72 -7.78
N LYS A 113 -24.08 15.62 -9.12
CA LYS A 113 -24.99 16.47 -9.90
C LYS A 113 -26.44 16.03 -9.78
N ILE A 114 -26.69 14.76 -9.47
CA ILE A 114 -28.04 14.20 -9.35
C ILE A 114 -28.52 14.18 -7.90
N ILE A 115 -27.62 14.14 -6.91
CA ILE A 115 -27.97 14.10 -5.49
C ILE A 115 -28.21 15.51 -4.94
N THR A 116 -29.32 15.68 -4.19
CA THR A 116 -29.62 16.94 -3.50
C THR A 116 -29.25 16.80 -2.03
N GLU A 117 -28.33 17.65 -1.55
CA GLU A 117 -27.95 17.70 -0.13
C GLU A 117 -29.13 18.11 0.76
N GLY A 118 -29.23 17.51 1.94
CA GLY A 118 -30.26 17.75 2.95
C GLY A 118 -31.59 17.05 2.67
N GLU A 119 -31.67 16.22 1.63
CA GLU A 119 -32.89 15.47 1.28
C GLU A 119 -33.21 14.40 2.34
N SER A 120 -32.21 13.65 2.79
CA SER A 120 -32.31 12.74 3.95
C SER A 120 -30.91 12.33 4.44
N PRO A 121 -30.75 11.81 5.67
CA PRO A 121 -29.47 11.30 6.15
C PRO A 121 -28.84 10.21 5.26
N ALA A 122 -29.67 9.36 4.63
CA ALA A 122 -29.20 8.31 3.72
C ALA A 122 -28.68 8.90 2.39
N VAL A 123 -29.35 9.93 1.87
CA VAL A 123 -28.91 10.63 0.66
C VAL A 123 -27.65 11.44 0.91
N ASP A 124 -27.57 12.12 2.06
CA ASP A 124 -26.35 12.84 2.48
C ASP A 124 -25.18 11.88 2.71
N GLN A 125 -25.44 10.69 3.26
CA GLN A 125 -24.46 9.62 3.35
C GLN A 125 -23.90 9.27 1.97
N GLN A 126 -24.76 8.96 0.99
CA GLN A 126 -24.34 8.63 -0.38
C GLN A 126 -23.55 9.77 -1.06
N LEU A 127 -23.99 11.02 -0.88
CA LEU A 127 -23.26 12.19 -1.36
C LEU A 127 -21.88 12.30 -0.71
N GLY A 128 -21.81 12.10 0.60
CA GLY A 128 -20.57 12.09 1.37
C GLY A 128 -19.61 10.99 0.91
N GLU A 129 -20.10 9.79 0.61
CA GLU A 129 -19.30 8.70 0.07
C GLU A 129 -18.73 9.05 -1.32
N ALA A 130 -19.51 9.69 -2.20
CA ALA A 130 -19.01 10.18 -3.49
C ALA A 130 -17.88 11.23 -3.31
N TYR A 131 -18.05 12.18 -2.37
CA TYR A 131 -16.99 13.14 -2.04
C TYR A 131 -15.75 12.44 -1.48
N TYR A 132 -15.92 11.49 -0.57
CA TYR A 132 -14.81 10.74 0.01
C TYR A 132 -13.99 10.03 -1.08
N LEU A 133 -14.65 9.28 -1.96
CA LEU A 133 -14.00 8.53 -3.03
C LEU A 133 -13.20 9.45 -3.95
N ARG A 134 -13.78 10.58 -4.39
CA ARG A 134 -13.09 11.55 -5.23
C ARG A 134 -11.88 12.16 -4.54
N GLY A 135 -12.05 12.62 -3.29
CA GLY A 135 -10.97 13.23 -2.51
C GLY A 135 -9.83 12.27 -2.22
N MET A 136 -10.15 11.03 -1.82
CA MET A 136 -9.17 9.97 -1.60
C MET A 136 -8.37 9.69 -2.88
N VAL A 137 -9.05 9.51 -4.02
CA VAL A 137 -8.37 9.17 -5.29
C VAL A 137 -7.45 10.30 -5.75
N TYR A 138 -7.83 11.57 -5.62
CA TYR A 138 -6.94 12.69 -5.93
C TYR A 138 -5.67 12.70 -5.07
N PHE A 139 -5.81 12.44 -3.75
CA PHE A 139 -4.65 12.33 -2.87
C PHE A 139 -3.71 11.19 -3.30
N TYR A 140 -4.27 10.03 -3.63
CA TYR A 140 -3.50 8.86 -4.05
C TYR A 140 -2.85 8.99 -5.44
N LEU A 141 -3.50 9.70 -6.37
CA LEU A 141 -2.89 10.09 -7.64
C LEU A 141 -1.71 11.05 -7.40
N SER A 142 -1.91 12.05 -6.54
CA SER A 142 -0.88 13.05 -6.24
C SER A 142 0.35 12.44 -5.59
N ARG A 143 0.21 11.47 -4.67
CA ARG A 143 1.38 10.80 -4.09
C ARG A 143 2.14 9.93 -5.09
N ALA A 144 1.49 9.38 -6.12
CA ALA A 144 2.13 8.53 -7.12
C ALA A 144 2.83 9.35 -8.23
N TYR A 145 2.20 10.42 -8.69
CA TYR A 145 2.65 11.21 -9.84
C TYR A 145 3.15 12.61 -9.48
N GLY A 146 2.85 13.12 -8.29
CA GLY A 146 3.31 14.41 -7.79
C GLY A 146 4.50 14.26 -6.86
N ARG A 147 5.36 15.28 -6.83
CA ARG A 147 6.46 15.37 -5.85
C ARG A 147 5.91 15.39 -4.43
N PRO A 148 6.65 14.90 -3.42
CA PRO A 148 6.23 15.03 -2.03
C PRO A 148 5.87 16.48 -1.68
N TYR A 149 4.79 16.69 -0.93
CA TYR A 149 4.24 18.04 -0.68
C TYR A 149 5.26 19.01 -0.09
N ALA A 150 6.22 18.53 0.72
CA ALA A 150 7.30 19.34 1.28
C ALA A 150 8.27 19.93 0.23
N GLN A 151 8.17 19.50 -1.03
CA GLN A 151 9.05 19.92 -2.12
C GLN A 151 8.29 20.84 -3.10
N SER A 152 8.30 22.14 -2.84
CA SER A 152 7.75 23.18 -3.73
C SER A 152 6.36 22.84 -4.32
N PRO A 153 5.33 22.64 -3.46
CA PRO A 153 4.03 22.13 -3.90
C PRO A 153 3.28 23.13 -4.80
N GLU A 154 3.65 24.41 -4.75
CA GLU A 154 3.09 25.50 -5.56
C GLU A 154 3.53 25.49 -7.03
N THR A 155 4.60 24.76 -7.35
CA THR A 155 5.20 24.75 -8.68
C THR A 155 5.35 23.35 -9.25
N ASN A 156 5.62 22.35 -8.40
CA ASN A 156 5.64 20.96 -8.86
C ASN A 156 4.24 20.51 -9.25
N LEU A 157 4.14 19.82 -10.38
CA LEU A 157 2.88 19.34 -10.92
C LEU A 157 2.33 18.17 -10.11
N GLY A 158 1.04 18.24 -9.79
CA GLY A 158 0.20 17.18 -9.23
C GLY A 158 -0.46 16.39 -10.36
N VAL A 159 -1.78 16.41 -10.46
CA VAL A 159 -2.52 15.79 -11.58
C VAL A 159 -3.62 16.72 -12.11
N PRO A 160 -4.20 16.47 -13.29
CA PRO A 160 -5.32 17.27 -13.78
C PRO A 160 -6.53 17.15 -12.85
N ILE A 161 -7.15 18.28 -12.52
CA ILE A 161 -8.40 18.33 -11.75
C ILE A 161 -9.55 18.42 -12.76
N VAL A 162 -10.24 17.29 -12.97
CA VAL A 162 -11.35 17.14 -13.93
C VAL A 162 -12.53 16.49 -13.23
N ASN A 163 -13.38 17.32 -12.62
CA ASN A 163 -14.48 16.88 -11.77
C ASN A 163 -15.75 16.55 -12.58
N GLY A 164 -15.75 15.40 -13.25
CA GLY A 164 -16.89 14.87 -14.02
C GLY A 164 -16.71 15.02 -15.52
N VAL A 165 -17.68 14.50 -16.28
CA VAL A 165 -17.67 14.58 -17.73
C VAL A 165 -17.84 16.04 -18.19
N PRO A 166 -16.94 16.58 -19.02
CA PRO A 166 -17.09 17.93 -19.59
C PRO A 166 -18.33 18.04 -20.49
N ALA A 167 -18.97 19.21 -20.49
CA ALA A 167 -20.21 19.42 -21.22
C ALA A 167 -20.04 19.41 -22.75
N ASP A 168 -18.90 19.89 -23.26
CA ASP A 168 -18.57 19.84 -24.69
C ASP A 168 -17.58 18.71 -24.96
N LEU A 169 -18.12 17.56 -25.40
CA LEU A 169 -17.33 16.40 -25.81
C LEU A 169 -16.79 16.51 -27.24
N ILE A 170 -17.31 17.44 -28.05
CA ILE A 170 -16.94 17.59 -29.47
C ILE A 170 -15.66 18.43 -29.58
N ASN A 171 -15.57 19.54 -28.85
CA ASN A 171 -14.37 20.39 -28.80
C ASN A 171 -13.66 20.25 -27.45
N LEU A 172 -13.54 19.00 -26.98
CA LEU A 172 -12.96 18.70 -25.68
C LEU A 172 -11.51 19.22 -25.61
N ASN A 173 -11.25 20.09 -24.64
CA ASN A 173 -9.91 20.58 -24.32
C ASN A 173 -9.76 20.69 -22.79
N LEU A 174 -9.01 19.77 -22.21
CA LEU A 174 -8.77 19.63 -20.78
C LEU A 174 -7.55 20.46 -20.34
N PRO A 175 -7.56 20.97 -19.11
CA PRO A 175 -6.40 21.66 -18.55
C PRO A 175 -5.23 20.69 -18.40
N ASP A 176 -4.00 21.22 -18.43
CA ASP A 176 -2.84 20.46 -17.99
C ASP A 176 -2.91 20.17 -16.47
N ARG A 177 -1.94 19.44 -15.95
CA ARG A 177 -1.80 19.09 -14.54
C ARG A 177 -1.85 20.34 -13.67
N SER A 178 -2.69 20.30 -12.64
CA SER A 178 -2.66 21.31 -11.58
C SER A 178 -1.41 21.11 -10.71
N THR A 179 -1.10 22.08 -9.84
CA THR A 179 0.03 21.96 -8.90
C THR A 179 -0.26 20.89 -7.84
N VAL A 180 0.78 20.36 -7.18
CA VAL A 180 0.63 19.45 -6.03
C VAL A 180 -0.23 20.11 -4.95
N LYS A 181 -0.04 21.42 -4.71
CA LYS A 181 -0.81 22.21 -3.74
C LYS A 181 -2.31 22.21 -4.08
N ASP A 182 -2.66 22.46 -5.34
CA ASP A 182 -4.06 22.49 -5.77
C ASP A 182 -4.70 21.11 -5.76
N THR A 183 -3.96 20.06 -6.15
CA THR A 183 -4.47 18.68 -6.06
C THR A 183 -4.76 18.27 -4.61
N TYR A 184 -3.89 18.64 -3.66
CA TYR A 184 -4.14 18.41 -2.23
C TYR A 184 -5.32 19.25 -1.71
N ALA A 185 -5.46 20.50 -2.17
CA ALA A 185 -6.59 21.35 -1.80
C ALA A 185 -7.93 20.76 -2.27
N GLN A 186 -7.99 20.23 -3.50
CA GLN A 186 -9.16 19.50 -4.01
C GLN A 186 -9.49 18.29 -3.13
N ALA A 187 -8.48 17.46 -2.82
CA ALA A 187 -8.65 16.29 -1.97
C ALA A 187 -9.19 16.65 -0.58
N ILE A 188 -8.62 17.67 0.07
CA ILE A 188 -9.05 18.13 1.40
C ILE A 188 -10.47 18.69 1.36
N SER A 189 -10.80 19.49 0.35
CA SER A 189 -12.13 20.08 0.20
C SER A 189 -13.19 18.99 0.14
N ASP A 190 -12.96 17.97 -0.69
CA ASP A 190 -13.87 16.84 -0.84
C ASP A 190 -13.97 16.04 0.46
N LEU A 191 -12.85 15.69 1.10
CA LEU A 191 -12.85 14.90 2.32
C LEU A 191 -13.52 15.64 3.50
N LYS A 192 -13.37 16.96 3.61
CA LYS A 192 -14.08 17.77 4.61
C LYS A 192 -15.57 17.82 4.34
N LYS A 193 -15.98 17.92 3.07
CA LYS A 193 -17.40 17.86 2.70
C LYS A 193 -17.97 16.48 3.05
N ALA A 194 -17.24 15.42 2.76
CA ALA A 194 -17.60 14.05 3.12
C ALA A 194 -17.79 13.89 4.65
N GLU A 195 -16.85 14.37 5.47
CA GLU A 195 -16.96 14.38 6.94
C GLU A 195 -18.25 15.07 7.42
N SER A 196 -18.64 16.18 6.78
CA SER A 196 -19.81 16.96 7.20
C SER A 196 -21.16 16.30 6.88
N LEU A 197 -21.20 15.45 5.84
CA LEU A 197 -22.43 14.84 5.33
C LEU A 197 -22.70 13.45 5.94
N MET A 198 -21.66 12.64 6.09
CA MET A 198 -21.83 11.24 6.51
C MET A 198 -22.24 11.16 7.98
N THR A 199 -23.37 10.51 8.24
CA THR A 199 -23.92 10.32 9.60
C THR A 199 -24.50 8.93 9.81
N VAL A 200 -24.57 8.11 8.77
CA VAL A 200 -25.11 6.76 8.81
C VAL A 200 -23.97 5.78 9.02
N ASP A 201 -24.16 4.83 9.92
CA ASP A 201 -23.19 3.77 10.13
C ASP A 201 -23.16 2.83 8.91
N ARG A 202 -21.95 2.55 8.44
CA ARG A 202 -21.67 1.61 7.35
C ARG A 202 -20.55 0.68 7.80
N SER A 203 -20.46 -0.49 7.17
CA SER A 203 -19.33 -1.38 7.41
C SER A 203 -18.03 -0.79 6.84
N ALA A 204 -16.88 -1.34 7.24
CA ALA A 204 -15.57 -0.92 6.75
C ALA A 204 -15.36 -1.07 5.23
N ALA A 205 -16.31 -1.68 4.51
CA ALA A 205 -16.32 -1.77 3.05
C ALA A 205 -16.74 -0.45 2.37
N TYR A 206 -17.32 0.49 3.11
CA TYR A 206 -17.83 1.76 2.62
C TYR A 206 -17.25 2.92 3.43
N ALA A 207 -17.24 4.10 2.82
CA ALA A 207 -16.76 5.30 3.50
C ALA A 207 -17.74 5.73 4.60
N THR A 208 -17.16 6.13 5.73
CA THR A 208 -17.84 6.69 6.89
C THR A 208 -17.26 8.05 7.24
N LYS A 209 -17.90 8.79 8.14
CA LYS A 209 -17.34 10.03 8.71
C LYS A 209 -15.92 9.79 9.24
N GLU A 210 -15.73 8.70 9.96
CA GLU A 210 -14.45 8.34 10.55
C GLU A 210 -13.43 7.95 9.48
N ALA A 211 -13.84 7.34 8.36
CA ALA A 211 -12.97 7.11 7.21
C ALA A 211 -12.47 8.41 6.58
N ALA A 212 -13.35 9.42 6.42
CA ALA A 212 -12.97 10.75 5.94
C ALA A 212 -11.98 11.44 6.90
N GLN A 213 -12.23 11.35 8.21
CA GLN A 213 -11.35 11.91 9.24
C GLN A 213 -9.98 11.21 9.27
N ALA A 214 -9.94 9.87 9.16
CA ALA A 214 -8.71 9.12 9.10
C ALA A 214 -7.88 9.49 7.85
N MET A 215 -8.54 9.66 6.69
CA MET A 215 -7.86 10.11 5.47
C MET A 215 -7.34 11.54 5.61
N LEU A 216 -8.11 12.46 6.20
CA LEU A 216 -7.65 13.82 6.48
C LEU A 216 -6.44 13.84 7.42
N SER A 217 -6.42 12.99 8.45
CA SER A 217 -5.24 12.84 9.33
C SER A 217 -3.99 12.50 8.52
N ARG A 218 -4.09 11.54 7.60
CA ARG A 218 -2.97 11.15 6.72
C ARG A 218 -2.58 12.26 5.74
N VAL A 219 -3.54 12.89 5.06
CA VAL A 219 -3.27 13.97 4.10
C VAL A 219 -2.51 15.10 4.80
N TYR A 220 -2.95 15.51 5.99
CA TYR A 220 -2.27 16.54 6.77
C TYR A 220 -0.90 16.08 7.28
N LEU A 221 -0.71 14.81 7.60
CA LEU A 221 0.63 14.28 7.91
C LEU A 221 1.58 14.41 6.71
N TYR A 222 1.09 14.15 5.49
CA TYR A 222 1.87 14.31 4.26
C TYR A 222 2.22 15.77 3.97
N MET A 223 1.39 16.71 4.43
CA MET A 223 1.64 18.15 4.32
C MET A 223 2.48 18.72 5.48
N SER A 224 2.67 17.97 6.57
CA SER A 224 3.34 18.43 7.80
C SER A 224 4.84 18.70 7.69
N GLY A 225 5.39 18.72 6.47
CA GLY A 225 6.82 18.93 6.22
C GLY A 225 7.67 17.72 6.59
N THR A 226 8.98 17.96 6.64
CA THR A 226 9.99 16.97 7.06
C THR A 226 10.25 17.07 8.57
N TYR A 227 11.03 16.18 9.15
CA TYR A 227 11.43 16.33 10.56
C TYR A 227 12.33 17.56 10.77
N GLU A 228 13.14 17.90 9.77
CA GLU A 228 14.05 19.05 9.78
C GLU A 228 13.34 20.38 9.51
N ASN A 229 12.31 20.36 8.66
CA ASN A 229 11.50 21.53 8.31
C ASN A 229 10.01 21.21 8.47
N PRO A 230 9.51 21.12 9.71
CA PRO A 230 8.13 20.75 9.97
C PRO A 230 7.17 21.92 9.75
N ASN A 231 6.01 21.63 9.17
CA ASN A 231 4.84 22.49 9.22
C ASN A 231 3.97 22.09 10.42
N GLN A 232 4.07 22.85 11.51
CA GLN A 232 3.37 22.55 12.76
C GLN A 232 1.84 22.73 12.68
N GLU A 233 1.34 23.55 11.75
CA GLU A 233 -0.10 23.73 11.54
C GLU A 233 -0.71 22.44 10.98
N TYR A 234 -0.13 21.90 9.91
CA TYR A 234 -0.58 20.62 9.34
C TYR A 234 -0.29 19.44 10.26
N ALA A 235 0.80 19.46 11.03
CA ALA A 235 1.00 18.47 12.10
C ALA A 235 -0.14 18.52 13.14
N THR A 236 -0.58 19.72 13.53
CA THR A 236 -1.70 19.89 14.47
C THR A 236 -3.01 19.36 13.89
N LEU A 237 -3.30 19.66 12.62
CA LEU A 237 -4.49 19.14 11.94
C LEU A 237 -4.46 17.61 11.81
N SER A 238 -3.30 17.02 11.53
CA SER A 238 -3.15 15.56 11.50
C SER A 238 -3.53 14.92 12.85
N ILE A 239 -3.07 15.52 13.95
CA ILE A 239 -3.38 15.10 15.33
C ILE A 239 -4.86 15.28 15.65
N GLU A 240 -5.45 16.43 15.29
CA GLU A 240 -6.87 16.71 15.53
C GLU A 240 -7.76 15.65 14.86
N TYR A 241 -7.51 15.38 13.59
CA TYR A 241 -8.30 14.41 12.82
C TYR A 241 -8.11 12.97 13.30
N ALA A 242 -6.90 12.58 13.70
CA ALA A 242 -6.68 11.28 14.34
C ALA A 242 -7.46 11.16 15.66
N ASN A 243 -7.42 12.20 16.49
CA ASN A 243 -8.15 12.25 17.76
C ASN A 243 -9.67 12.17 17.58
N LYS A 244 -10.24 12.77 16.53
CA LYS A 244 -11.69 12.65 16.25
C LYS A 244 -12.11 11.19 16.08
N VAL A 245 -11.31 10.39 15.36
CA VAL A 245 -11.58 8.96 15.17
C VAL A 245 -11.33 8.17 16.45
N ILE A 246 -10.19 8.37 17.11
CA ILE A 246 -9.84 7.66 18.36
C ILE A 246 -10.90 7.91 19.43
N ASN A 247 -11.36 9.16 19.58
CA ASN A 247 -12.34 9.56 20.58
C ASN A 247 -13.79 9.26 20.19
N SER A 248 -14.05 8.77 18.97
CA SER A 248 -15.39 8.31 18.57
C SER A 248 -15.84 7.08 19.37
N GLY A 249 -14.89 6.30 19.90
CA GLY A 249 -15.17 5.05 20.61
C GLY A 249 -15.60 3.89 19.71
N LYS A 250 -15.69 4.08 18.39
CA LYS A 250 -16.11 3.04 17.42
C LYS A 250 -15.06 1.98 17.15
N TYR A 251 -13.78 2.32 17.28
CA TYR A 251 -12.66 1.45 16.95
C TYR A 251 -11.83 1.14 18.19
N LYS A 252 -11.19 -0.03 18.19
CA LYS A 252 -10.32 -0.46 19.28
C LYS A 252 -9.15 -1.23 18.72
N LEU A 253 -7.96 -1.02 19.30
CA LEU A 253 -6.80 -1.84 18.97
C LEU A 253 -7.08 -3.30 19.33
N LEU A 254 -6.76 -4.18 18.38
CA LEU A 254 -6.74 -5.61 18.57
C LEU A 254 -5.77 -5.93 19.71
N SER A 255 -6.15 -6.92 20.52
CA SER A 255 -5.22 -7.53 21.46
C SER A 255 -3.99 -8.06 20.71
N ARG A 256 -2.88 -8.27 21.41
CA ARG A 256 -1.68 -8.86 20.81
C ARG A 256 -1.98 -10.14 20.04
N GLU A 257 -2.77 -11.04 20.63
CA GLU A 257 -3.18 -12.30 19.99
C GLU A 257 -4.09 -12.06 18.78
N GLY A 258 -5.07 -11.16 18.88
CA GLY A 258 -5.93 -10.81 17.76
C GLY A 258 -5.15 -10.21 16.59
N PHE A 259 -4.17 -9.36 16.89
CA PHE A 259 -3.29 -8.75 15.90
C PHE A 259 -2.46 -9.79 15.14
N MET A 260 -1.88 -10.78 15.83
CA MET A 260 -1.07 -11.84 15.21
C MET A 260 -1.81 -12.66 14.14
N LYS A 261 -3.14 -12.62 14.12
CA LYS A 261 -4.00 -13.27 13.11
C LYS A 261 -4.91 -12.26 12.39
N SER A 262 -4.62 -10.98 12.46
CA SER A 262 -5.49 -9.92 11.91
C SER A 262 -5.73 -10.05 10.41
N ASN A 263 -4.80 -10.66 9.68
CA ASN A 263 -4.93 -10.95 8.25
C ASN A 263 -6.01 -12.01 7.94
N THR A 264 -6.47 -12.78 8.93
CA THR A 264 -7.52 -13.79 8.72
C THR A 264 -8.93 -13.23 8.87
N TYR A 265 -9.08 -12.02 9.40
CA TYR A 265 -10.39 -11.39 9.57
C TYR A 265 -10.81 -10.62 8.32
N ALA A 266 -12.09 -10.74 7.94
CA ALA A 266 -12.67 -9.81 6.99
C ALA A 266 -12.69 -8.39 7.57
N PRO A 267 -12.56 -7.34 6.75
CA PRO A 267 -12.50 -5.97 7.25
C PRO A 267 -13.76 -5.53 8.01
N ASP A 268 -14.90 -6.19 7.77
CA ASP A 268 -16.18 -5.93 8.41
C ASP A 268 -16.68 -7.06 9.32
N SER A 269 -15.77 -7.92 9.81
CA SER A 269 -16.12 -8.87 10.86
C SER A 269 -16.07 -8.22 12.24
N ASP A 270 -16.84 -8.75 13.20
CA ASP A 270 -16.85 -8.25 14.58
C ASP A 270 -15.50 -8.40 15.28
N GLU A 271 -14.68 -9.37 14.86
CA GLU A 271 -13.32 -9.57 15.36
C GLU A 271 -12.34 -8.50 14.86
N GLN A 272 -12.64 -7.82 13.75
CA GLN A 272 -11.78 -6.81 13.16
C GLN A 272 -12.14 -5.40 13.66
N THR A 273 -11.56 -5.03 14.81
CA THR A 273 -11.91 -3.78 15.51
C THR A 273 -11.06 -2.56 15.12
N GLU A 274 -10.03 -2.73 14.28
CA GLU A 274 -9.08 -1.67 13.91
C GLU A 274 -9.34 -1.06 12.53
N THR A 275 -9.99 -1.79 11.62
CA THR A 275 -10.15 -1.36 10.23
C THR A 275 -11.22 -0.28 10.11
N ILE A 276 -10.84 0.88 9.59
CA ILE A 276 -11.75 2.04 9.42
C ILE A 276 -12.37 2.00 8.02
N PHE A 277 -11.54 1.80 6.99
CA PHE A 277 -11.99 1.62 5.62
C PHE A 277 -11.05 0.66 4.87
N ALA A 278 -11.62 -0.23 4.07
CA ALA A 278 -10.89 -1.20 3.27
C ALA A 278 -11.59 -1.44 1.92
N VAL A 279 -10.79 -1.79 0.91
CA VAL A 279 -11.33 -2.26 -0.38
C VAL A 279 -11.74 -3.72 -0.23
N LYS A 280 -13.01 -3.95 0.12
CA LYS A 280 -13.51 -5.29 0.39
C LYS A 280 -13.45 -6.20 -0.84
N ARG A 281 -12.90 -7.40 -0.62
CA ARG A 281 -12.96 -8.54 -1.53
C ARG A 281 -13.72 -9.68 -0.85
N VAL A 282 -14.47 -10.45 -1.64
CA VAL A 282 -15.16 -11.67 -1.19
C VAL A 282 -14.76 -12.84 -2.06
N ALA A 283 -14.75 -14.05 -1.48
CA ALA A 283 -14.29 -15.26 -2.16
C ALA A 283 -15.08 -15.56 -3.46
N SER A 284 -16.37 -15.24 -3.51
CA SER A 284 -17.20 -15.46 -4.71
C SER A 284 -16.77 -14.62 -5.93
N GLU A 285 -15.99 -13.57 -5.70
CA GLU A 285 -15.43 -12.70 -6.75
C GLU A 285 -13.91 -12.85 -6.88
N PHE A 286 -13.30 -13.73 -6.08
CA PHE A 286 -11.86 -14.00 -6.07
C PHE A 286 -11.61 -15.22 -6.97
N SER A 287 -11.18 -14.95 -8.19
CA SER A 287 -10.98 -15.99 -9.20
C SER A 287 -9.72 -16.80 -8.92
N GLY A 288 -9.61 -17.99 -9.53
CA GLY A 288 -8.38 -18.78 -9.52
C GLY A 288 -7.15 -17.99 -9.99
N TYR A 289 -7.34 -16.99 -10.85
CA TYR A 289 -6.28 -16.07 -11.29
C TYR A 289 -5.83 -15.12 -10.16
N ASP A 290 -6.76 -14.62 -9.35
CA ASP A 290 -6.46 -13.70 -8.24
C ASP A 290 -5.59 -14.35 -7.17
N HIS A 291 -5.70 -15.67 -6.97
CA HIS A 291 -4.80 -16.41 -6.07
C HIS A 291 -3.33 -16.37 -6.50
N TYR A 292 -3.04 -16.14 -7.78
CA TYR A 292 -1.66 -16.03 -8.28
C TYR A 292 -1.25 -14.58 -8.44
N TYR A 293 -2.07 -13.77 -9.11
CA TYR A 293 -1.70 -12.43 -9.55
C TYR A 293 -2.16 -11.31 -8.61
N GLY A 294 -3.04 -11.61 -7.65
CA GLY A 294 -3.37 -10.69 -6.57
C GLY A 294 -2.16 -10.43 -5.65
N ILE A 295 -2.28 -9.42 -4.80
CA ILE A 295 -1.23 -9.00 -3.87
C ILE A 295 -0.67 -10.19 -3.07
N GLY A 296 -1.55 -10.97 -2.43
CA GLY A 296 -1.18 -12.12 -1.60
C GLY A 296 -0.45 -13.24 -2.36
N GLY A 297 -0.93 -13.58 -3.56
CA GLY A 297 -0.33 -14.60 -4.41
C GLY A 297 1.11 -14.31 -4.79
N MET A 298 1.49 -13.02 -4.87
CA MET A 298 2.87 -12.64 -5.13
C MET A 298 3.78 -12.82 -3.91
N TYR A 299 3.23 -12.80 -2.70
CA TYR A 299 3.98 -12.83 -1.44
C TYR A 299 4.17 -14.24 -0.86
N ALA A 300 3.29 -15.18 -1.17
CA ALA A 300 3.35 -16.53 -0.64
C ALA A 300 2.83 -17.56 -1.63
N ASN A 301 3.27 -18.81 -1.47
CA ASN A 301 2.55 -19.96 -2.02
C ASN A 301 1.84 -20.67 -0.86
N ILE A 302 0.51 -20.69 -0.87
CA ILE A 302 -0.31 -21.25 0.20
C ILE A 302 -1.20 -22.33 -0.41
N GLN A 303 -1.12 -23.55 0.12
CA GLN A 303 -1.88 -24.71 -0.36
C GLN A 303 -1.69 -24.98 -1.88
N GLY A 304 -0.49 -24.70 -2.40
CA GLY A 304 -0.16 -24.92 -3.81
C GLY A 304 -0.64 -23.81 -4.76
N GLN A 305 -1.25 -22.74 -4.25
CA GLN A 305 -1.64 -21.55 -5.01
C GLN A 305 -0.70 -20.39 -4.70
N GLY A 306 -0.60 -19.42 -5.61
CA GLY A 306 0.29 -18.28 -5.45
C GLY A 306 1.68 -18.48 -6.06
N TRP A 307 2.25 -17.40 -6.55
CA TRP A 307 3.61 -17.38 -7.09
C TRP A 307 4.68 -17.42 -6.00
N GLY A 308 4.47 -16.74 -4.86
CA GLY A 308 5.43 -16.74 -3.74
C GLY A 308 6.80 -16.19 -4.14
N GLU A 309 6.84 -14.98 -4.70
CA GLU A 309 8.00 -14.41 -5.39
C GLU A 309 8.56 -13.14 -4.75
N MET A 310 7.83 -12.57 -3.81
CA MET A 310 8.19 -11.43 -2.99
C MET A 310 8.38 -11.90 -1.55
N TYR A 311 9.56 -11.67 -1.00
CA TYR A 311 9.93 -12.07 0.35
C TYR A 311 10.15 -10.84 1.23
N ALA A 312 10.06 -11.04 2.54
CA ALA A 312 10.52 -10.03 3.49
C ALA A 312 12.02 -9.74 3.25
N SER A 313 12.37 -8.46 3.15
CA SER A 313 13.76 -8.06 2.91
C SER A 313 14.63 -8.37 4.12
N ALA A 314 15.94 -8.55 3.90
CA ALA A 314 16.88 -8.68 5.03
C ALA A 314 16.77 -7.51 6.00
N LYS A 315 16.59 -6.29 5.48
CA LYS A 315 16.49 -5.07 6.28
C LYS A 315 15.27 -5.09 7.20
N TYR A 316 14.12 -5.54 6.69
CA TYR A 316 12.91 -5.68 7.49
C TYR A 316 13.04 -6.80 8.53
N LEU A 317 13.61 -7.94 8.15
CA LEU A 317 13.87 -9.03 9.09
C LEU A 317 14.83 -8.60 10.20
N ASP A 318 15.88 -7.84 9.88
CA ASP A 318 16.80 -7.31 10.89
C ASP A 318 16.11 -6.30 11.81
N LEU A 319 15.19 -5.49 11.29
CA LEU A 319 14.36 -4.61 12.10
C LEU A 319 13.49 -5.39 13.09
N LEU A 320 12.81 -6.45 12.63
CA LEU A 320 12.03 -7.37 13.48
C LEU A 320 12.90 -8.09 14.53
N ARG A 321 14.18 -8.34 14.24
CA ARG A 321 15.12 -8.94 15.20
C ARG A 321 15.60 -7.98 16.28
N LYS A 322 15.53 -6.65 16.08
CA LYS A 322 15.96 -5.66 17.10
C LYS A 322 15.19 -5.79 18.42
N SER A 323 13.93 -6.23 18.36
CA SER A 323 13.08 -6.52 19.52
C SER A 323 13.31 -7.90 20.15
N GLY A 324 14.28 -8.65 19.63
CA GLY A 324 14.54 -10.06 19.97
C GLY A 324 13.74 -11.03 19.11
N LEU A 325 14.32 -12.20 18.91
CA LEU A 325 13.85 -13.26 18.04
C LEU A 325 12.46 -13.74 18.46
N LYS A 326 11.47 -13.55 17.57
CA LYS A 326 10.07 -13.96 17.74
C LYS A 326 9.36 -13.41 18.99
N LYS A 327 9.90 -12.35 19.60
CA LYS A 327 9.25 -11.64 20.72
C LYS A 327 8.20 -10.65 20.22
N ASP A 328 8.45 -10.05 19.06
CA ASP A 328 7.52 -9.15 18.39
C ASP A 328 6.36 -9.93 17.73
N ALA A 329 5.13 -9.52 18.00
CA ALA A 329 3.92 -10.11 17.44
C ALA A 329 3.90 -10.08 15.90
N ARG A 330 4.58 -9.13 15.27
CA ARG A 330 4.63 -8.96 13.81
C ARG A 330 5.40 -10.06 13.10
N TRP A 331 6.17 -10.88 13.83
CA TRP A 331 6.72 -12.13 13.31
C TRP A 331 5.64 -13.10 12.83
N ALA A 332 4.39 -12.98 13.30
CA ALA A 332 3.28 -13.83 12.87
C ALA A 332 2.96 -13.72 11.38
N PHE A 333 3.38 -12.63 10.72
CA PHE A 333 3.15 -12.41 9.29
C PHE A 333 4.30 -12.83 8.38
N ILE A 334 5.35 -13.39 8.96
CA ILE A 334 6.53 -13.87 8.25
C ILE A 334 6.58 -15.38 8.40
N ASP A 335 6.51 -16.09 7.29
CA ASP A 335 6.49 -17.55 7.24
C ASP A 335 7.75 -18.07 6.51
N PRO A 336 8.84 -18.38 7.25
CA PRO A 336 10.06 -18.92 6.67
C PRO A 336 9.85 -20.35 6.15
N GLN A 337 10.18 -20.56 4.88
CA GLN A 337 10.07 -21.87 4.25
C GLN A 337 11.38 -22.66 4.42
N TYR A 338 11.29 -23.81 5.07
CA TYR A 338 12.45 -24.64 5.41
C TYR A 338 12.59 -25.83 4.48
N ASP A 339 13.83 -26.16 4.14
CA ASP A 339 14.16 -27.39 3.43
C ASP A 339 14.10 -28.56 4.41
N THR A 340 13.49 -29.66 3.98
CA THR A 340 13.29 -30.86 4.79
C THR A 340 13.60 -32.11 4.00
N ASP A 341 14.10 -33.15 4.68
CA ASP A 341 14.18 -34.49 4.10
C ASP A 341 12.78 -35.11 3.91
N ASP A 342 12.73 -36.31 3.31
CA ASP A 342 11.49 -37.06 3.05
C ASP A 342 10.68 -37.36 4.33
N ALA A 343 11.32 -37.28 5.52
CA ALA A 343 10.68 -37.47 6.82
C ALA A 343 10.21 -36.15 7.47
N GLY A 344 10.43 -35.00 6.83
CA GLY A 344 10.10 -33.68 7.35
C GLY A 344 11.14 -33.10 8.32
N THR A 345 12.32 -33.70 8.42
CA THR A 345 13.38 -33.26 9.34
C THR A 345 14.12 -32.06 8.78
N LYS A 346 14.29 -31.03 9.60
CA LYS A 346 15.03 -29.81 9.23
C LYS A 346 16.52 -29.94 9.56
N THR A 347 17.37 -29.49 8.66
CA THR A 347 18.82 -29.45 8.90
C THR A 347 19.23 -28.12 9.54
N PRO A 348 19.86 -28.10 10.73
CA PRO A 348 20.37 -26.87 11.33
C PRO A 348 21.37 -26.17 10.41
N ALA A 349 21.29 -24.85 10.32
CA ALA A 349 22.12 -24.05 9.43
C ALA A 349 22.62 -22.78 10.09
N PHE A 350 23.74 -22.27 9.58
CA PHE A 350 24.12 -20.87 9.78
C PHE A 350 23.93 -20.13 8.46
N ARG A 351 23.21 -19.01 8.52
CA ARG A 351 22.97 -18.14 7.38
C ARG A 351 23.48 -16.73 7.67
N PHE A 352 24.19 -16.14 6.72
CA PHE A 352 24.67 -14.77 6.81
C PHE A 352 24.60 -14.08 5.44
N ILE A 353 24.68 -12.75 5.45
CA ILE A 353 24.76 -11.94 4.25
C ILE A 353 26.20 -11.51 4.05
N TYR A 354 26.74 -11.74 2.85
CA TYR A 354 28.10 -11.36 2.49
C TYR A 354 28.11 -10.39 1.30
N ASP A 355 29.23 -9.69 1.13
CA ASP A 355 29.40 -8.74 0.05
C ASP A 355 29.76 -9.48 -1.25
N ILE A 356 29.05 -9.20 -2.34
CA ILE A 356 29.46 -9.64 -3.67
C ILE A 356 30.51 -8.65 -4.17
N LYS A 357 31.66 -9.15 -4.62
CA LYS A 357 32.75 -8.34 -5.20
C LYS A 357 32.97 -8.70 -6.67
N ASN A 358 33.34 -7.72 -7.48
CA ASN A 358 33.83 -7.96 -8.84
C ASN A 358 35.29 -8.45 -8.83
N THR A 359 35.85 -8.75 -10.01
CA THR A 359 37.25 -9.21 -10.16
C THR A 359 38.29 -8.23 -9.60
N GLY A 360 37.95 -6.93 -9.50
CA GLY A 360 38.79 -5.90 -8.90
C GLY A 360 38.64 -5.77 -7.37
N GLY A 361 37.85 -6.62 -6.71
CA GLY A 361 37.61 -6.58 -5.28
C GLY A 361 36.62 -5.49 -4.82
N VAL A 362 35.99 -4.76 -5.75
CA VAL A 362 34.99 -3.74 -5.42
C VAL A 362 33.65 -4.40 -5.15
N GLN A 363 32.99 -4.01 -4.06
CA GLN A 363 31.65 -4.49 -3.75
C GLN A 363 30.64 -4.02 -4.79
N THR A 364 29.90 -4.96 -5.36
CA THR A 364 28.85 -4.74 -6.36
C THR A 364 27.47 -5.15 -5.89
N GLY A 365 27.36 -5.77 -4.71
CA GLY A 365 26.07 -6.13 -4.13
C GLY A 365 26.20 -6.96 -2.86
N TYR A 366 25.14 -7.73 -2.57
CA TYR A 366 25.02 -8.59 -1.40
C TYR A 366 24.36 -9.89 -1.80
N ASN A 367 24.74 -11.00 -1.16
CA ASN A 367 24.05 -12.27 -1.29
C ASN A 367 23.92 -13.00 0.03
N TYR A 368 22.99 -13.95 0.11
CA TYR A 368 22.91 -14.88 1.23
C TYR A 368 23.91 -16.03 1.03
N MET A 369 24.48 -16.48 2.13
CA MET A 369 25.18 -17.75 2.27
C MET A 369 24.48 -18.54 3.36
N GLN A 370 24.14 -19.79 3.10
CA GLN A 370 23.70 -20.73 4.14
C GLN A 370 24.47 -22.04 4.01
N GLN A 371 24.85 -22.62 5.14
CA GLN A 371 25.54 -23.90 5.20
C GLN A 371 25.06 -24.70 6.41
N PRO A 372 25.08 -26.05 6.34
CA PRO A 372 24.80 -26.89 7.49
C PRO A 372 25.67 -26.52 8.68
N LEU A 373 25.03 -26.30 9.83
CA LEU A 373 25.70 -25.98 11.07
C LEU A 373 26.35 -27.25 11.64
N LYS A 374 27.62 -27.17 11.99
CA LYS A 374 28.35 -28.25 12.64
C LYS A 374 28.81 -27.82 14.03
N THR A 375 28.89 -28.79 14.94
CA THR A 375 29.32 -28.58 16.32
C THR A 375 30.61 -29.35 16.58
N LYS A 376 31.58 -28.68 17.18
CA LYS A 376 32.83 -29.31 17.63
C LYS A 376 32.62 -30.05 18.95
N SER A 377 33.57 -30.91 19.31
CA SER A 377 33.57 -31.60 20.61
C SER A 377 33.52 -30.66 21.82
N ASN A 378 34.03 -29.43 21.69
CA ASN A 378 33.98 -28.40 22.73
C ASN A 378 32.69 -27.56 22.74
N GLY A 379 31.70 -27.90 21.92
CA GLY A 379 30.43 -27.19 21.82
C GLY A 379 30.44 -25.93 20.95
N SER A 380 31.59 -25.50 20.42
CA SER A 380 31.65 -24.38 19.47
C SER A 380 31.11 -24.77 18.10
N TYR A 381 30.54 -23.80 17.38
CA TYR A 381 29.95 -24.02 16.07
C TYR A 381 30.89 -23.63 14.94
N TYR A 382 30.74 -24.29 13.80
CA TYR A 382 31.41 -23.94 12.55
C TYR A 382 30.54 -24.32 11.35
N ILE A 383 30.86 -23.75 10.19
CA ILE A 383 30.35 -24.20 8.89
C ILE A 383 31.49 -24.51 7.94
N THR A 384 31.24 -25.31 6.93
CA THR A 384 32.22 -25.59 5.86
C THR A 384 31.77 -24.88 4.58
N ILE A 385 32.65 -24.08 3.98
CA ILE A 385 32.42 -23.46 2.65
C ILE A 385 33.50 -24.00 1.71
N GLY A 386 33.08 -24.71 0.67
CA GLY A 386 34.00 -25.50 -0.16
C GLY A 386 34.65 -26.60 0.69
N THR A 387 35.97 -26.52 0.88
CA THR A 387 36.75 -27.45 1.71
C THR A 387 37.27 -26.82 3.01
N THR A 388 36.91 -25.57 3.29
CA THR A 388 37.43 -24.81 4.43
C THR A 388 36.39 -24.68 5.53
N ASP A 389 36.80 -24.97 6.76
CA ASP A 389 35.98 -24.78 7.96
C ASP A 389 36.14 -23.37 8.52
N TYR A 390 35.01 -22.73 8.80
CA TYR A 390 34.91 -21.40 9.36
C TYR A 390 34.24 -21.44 10.72
N ASN A 391 34.97 -21.03 11.75
CA ASN A 391 34.46 -20.99 13.13
C ASN A 391 33.46 -19.86 13.31
N LEU A 392 32.41 -20.12 14.06
CA LEU A 392 31.42 -19.13 14.47
C LEU A 392 31.73 -18.61 15.87
N THR A 393 31.63 -17.30 16.06
CA THR A 393 31.78 -16.64 17.36
C THR A 393 30.43 -16.13 17.82
N ALA A 394 30.04 -16.41 19.06
CA ALA A 394 28.76 -15.90 19.58
C ALA A 394 28.76 -14.38 19.65
N VAL A 395 27.75 -13.74 19.05
CA VAL A 395 27.48 -12.31 19.21
C VAL A 395 26.37 -12.14 20.24
N ASN A 396 25.27 -12.88 20.06
CA ASN A 396 24.20 -13.01 21.03
C ASN A 396 23.58 -14.41 20.90
N ALA A 397 24.11 -15.36 21.66
CA ALA A 397 23.67 -16.76 21.58
C ALA A 397 22.20 -16.96 21.97
N ALA A 398 21.64 -16.11 22.84
CA ALA A 398 20.24 -16.17 23.24
C ALA A 398 19.29 -15.80 22.08
N GLU A 399 19.77 -15.01 21.13
CA GLU A 399 19.04 -14.58 19.93
C GLU A 399 19.54 -15.29 18.66
N ASN A 400 20.25 -16.42 18.82
CA ASN A 400 20.85 -17.21 17.74
C ASN A 400 21.81 -16.42 16.82
N GLN A 401 22.40 -15.33 17.29
CA GLN A 401 23.26 -14.47 16.49
C GLN A 401 24.75 -14.83 16.68
N TYR A 402 25.42 -15.10 15.57
CA TYR A 402 26.85 -15.45 15.55
C TYR A 402 27.57 -14.67 14.44
N SER A 403 28.88 -14.49 14.60
CA SER A 403 29.74 -13.90 13.59
C SER A 403 30.67 -14.94 12.97
N ILE A 404 31.09 -14.66 11.75
CA ILE A 404 32.01 -15.46 10.94
C ILE A 404 33.04 -14.52 10.31
N VAL A 405 34.30 -14.93 10.22
CA VAL A 405 35.30 -14.23 9.41
C VAL A 405 35.39 -14.92 8.05
N TYR A 406 34.88 -14.27 7.01
CA TYR A 406 34.86 -14.79 5.64
C TYR A 406 35.53 -13.78 4.71
N GLU A 407 36.45 -14.24 3.86
CA GLU A 407 37.25 -13.38 2.97
C GLU A 407 37.90 -12.16 3.67
N GLY A 408 38.38 -12.36 4.91
CA GLY A 408 39.05 -11.31 5.69
C GLY A 408 38.12 -10.27 6.32
N LYS A 409 36.79 -10.40 6.19
CA LYS A 409 35.80 -9.52 6.82
C LYS A 409 34.92 -10.30 7.81
N THR A 410 34.56 -9.66 8.91
CA THR A 410 33.59 -10.20 9.86
C THR A 410 32.17 -9.93 9.38
N TYR A 411 31.38 -10.98 9.26
CA TYR A 411 29.95 -10.93 8.97
C TYR A 411 29.16 -11.46 10.16
N THR A 412 27.95 -10.96 10.33
CA THR A 412 27.00 -11.46 11.33
C THR A 412 25.89 -12.21 10.63
N GLY A 413 25.49 -13.33 11.21
CA GLY A 413 24.42 -14.17 10.72
C GLY A 413 23.63 -14.80 11.85
N GLU A 414 22.73 -15.70 11.47
CA GLU A 414 21.83 -16.39 12.38
C GLU A 414 21.98 -17.91 12.28
N LYS A 415 21.85 -18.56 13.43
CA LYS A 415 21.60 -19.99 13.51
C LYS A 415 20.11 -20.24 13.39
N ASP A 416 19.71 -21.00 12.38
CA ASP A 416 18.33 -21.42 12.15
C ASP A 416 18.37 -22.81 11.46
N TYR A 417 17.53 -23.04 10.48
CA TYR A 417 17.54 -24.22 9.63
C TYR A 417 17.77 -23.84 8.17
N MET A 418 18.21 -24.82 7.37
CA MET A 418 18.30 -24.70 5.93
C MET A 418 16.95 -24.25 5.37
N MET A 419 16.96 -23.18 4.59
CA MET A 419 15.76 -22.64 3.96
C MET A 419 15.68 -23.06 2.50
N LEU A 420 14.43 -23.25 2.04
CA LEU A 420 14.15 -23.33 0.62
C LEU A 420 14.62 -22.04 -0.06
N LEU A 421 15.25 -22.21 -1.21
CA LEU A 421 15.76 -21.12 -2.02
C LEU A 421 14.92 -21.03 -3.29
N ASN A 422 14.49 -19.82 -3.62
CA ASN A 422 14.09 -19.50 -4.98
C ASN A 422 15.22 -18.75 -5.65
N ARG A 423 15.82 -19.38 -6.67
CA ARG A 423 17.14 -19.04 -7.21
C ARG A 423 18.21 -19.12 -6.13
N VAL A 424 18.56 -18.01 -5.50
CA VAL A 424 19.59 -17.92 -4.44
C VAL A 424 19.08 -17.25 -3.17
N TYR A 425 17.80 -16.88 -3.14
CA TYR A 425 17.22 -16.13 -2.02
C TYR A 425 16.37 -17.03 -1.13
N PRO A 426 16.59 -16.99 0.21
CA PRO A 426 15.73 -17.68 1.17
C PRO A 426 14.29 -17.19 1.10
N MET A 427 13.36 -18.13 1.11
CA MET A 427 11.94 -17.86 0.95
C MET A 427 11.30 -17.49 2.31
N TYR A 428 11.18 -16.20 2.58
CA TYR A 428 10.41 -15.66 3.71
C TYR A 428 9.08 -15.15 3.21
N TYR A 429 8.08 -16.02 3.16
CA TYR A 429 6.75 -15.63 2.72
C TYR A 429 6.15 -14.58 3.64
N ILE A 430 5.38 -13.67 3.05
CA ILE A 430 4.66 -12.62 3.76
C ILE A 430 3.17 -12.99 3.72
N THR A 431 2.58 -13.30 4.86
CA THR A 431 1.18 -13.76 4.95
C THR A 431 0.19 -12.66 5.28
N LYS A 432 0.67 -11.44 5.61
CA LYS A 432 -0.17 -10.30 6.01
C LYS A 432 -1.24 -9.91 4.97
N CYS A 433 -0.95 -10.17 3.69
CA CYS A 433 -1.84 -9.87 2.56
C CYS A 433 -2.57 -11.13 2.05
N SER A 434 -2.91 -12.08 2.92
CA SER A 434 -3.50 -13.39 2.58
C SER A 434 -4.24 -13.97 3.78
N LEU A 435 -4.89 -15.11 3.59
CA LEU A 435 -5.57 -15.89 4.64
C LEU A 435 -6.88 -15.29 5.17
N GLN A 436 -7.43 -14.25 4.53
CA GLN A 436 -8.73 -13.69 4.94
C GLN A 436 -9.80 -14.79 4.87
N ASN A 437 -10.57 -14.96 5.94
CA ASN A 437 -11.56 -16.04 6.09
C ASN A 437 -10.98 -17.44 5.85
N ASN A 438 -9.68 -17.63 6.10
CA ASN A 438 -8.90 -18.84 5.83
C ASN A 438 -8.81 -19.25 4.34
N ASP A 439 -9.16 -18.35 3.43
CA ASP A 439 -8.91 -18.53 2.00
C ASP A 439 -7.44 -18.20 1.70
N SER A 440 -6.78 -19.01 0.87
CA SER A 440 -5.32 -18.98 0.69
C SER A 440 -4.76 -17.59 0.37
N HIS A 441 -5.44 -16.81 -0.47
CA HIS A 441 -4.94 -15.51 -0.91
C HIS A 441 -5.99 -14.40 -0.94
N LEU A 442 -7.22 -14.66 -0.50
CA LEU A 442 -8.20 -13.60 -0.28
C LEU A 442 -7.61 -12.53 0.65
N TYR A 443 -7.73 -11.28 0.20
CA TYR A 443 -7.23 -10.13 0.92
C TYR A 443 -8.02 -8.89 0.52
N SER A 444 -8.49 -8.15 1.51
CA SER A 444 -9.11 -6.83 1.37
C SER A 444 -8.10 -5.78 1.82
N PRO A 445 -7.46 -5.03 0.91
CA PRO A 445 -6.46 -4.04 1.29
C PRO A 445 -7.07 -2.97 2.21
N PRO A 446 -6.55 -2.79 3.44
CA PRO A 446 -6.97 -1.71 4.30
C PRO A 446 -6.48 -0.39 3.70
N ILE A 447 -7.36 0.61 3.71
CA ILE A 447 -7.04 1.97 3.29
C ILE A 447 -6.75 2.85 4.49
N SER A 448 -7.42 2.64 5.63
CA SER A 448 -7.12 3.30 6.90
C SER A 448 -7.46 2.39 8.08
N LYS A 449 -6.65 2.49 9.13
CA LYS A 449 -6.78 1.70 10.36
C LYS A 449 -6.44 2.54 11.59
N LEU A 450 -6.88 2.09 12.76
CA LEU A 450 -6.68 2.78 14.03
C LEU A 450 -5.19 2.85 14.45
N ASP A 451 -4.43 1.78 14.24
CA ASP A 451 -2.99 1.70 14.55
C ASP A 451 -2.18 2.80 13.83
N GLU A 452 -2.50 3.05 12.56
CA GLU A 452 -1.93 4.13 11.77
C GLU A 452 -2.21 5.50 12.39
N LEU A 453 -3.39 5.75 12.96
CA LEU A 453 -3.73 7.05 13.53
C LEU A 453 -2.88 7.39 14.75
N TYR A 454 -2.60 6.41 15.62
CA TYR A 454 -1.65 6.59 16.72
C TYR A 454 -0.24 6.89 16.19
N LEU A 455 0.19 6.23 15.12
CA LEU A 455 1.49 6.48 14.50
C LEU A 455 1.56 7.82 13.76
N ASN A 456 0.46 8.28 13.17
CA ASN A 456 0.33 9.61 12.57
C ASN A 456 0.46 10.68 13.66
N MET A 457 -0.21 10.49 14.80
CA MET A 457 -0.07 11.36 15.97
C MET A 457 1.35 11.36 16.51
N ALA A 458 1.97 10.19 16.70
CA ALA A 458 3.33 10.08 17.22
C ALA A 458 4.32 10.89 16.37
N GLU A 459 4.26 10.72 15.04
CA GLU A 459 5.09 11.49 14.11
C GLU A 459 4.79 12.99 14.13
N ALA A 460 3.51 13.37 14.08
CA ALA A 460 3.12 14.77 14.11
C ALA A 460 3.55 15.48 15.41
N TYR A 461 3.51 14.79 16.56
CA TYR A 461 4.03 15.31 17.82
C TYR A 461 5.56 15.48 17.80
N VAL A 462 6.31 14.55 17.20
CA VAL A 462 7.75 14.73 16.98
C VAL A 462 8.02 15.98 16.15
N LYS A 463 7.27 16.20 15.07
CA LYS A 463 7.38 17.42 14.23
C LYS A 463 7.02 18.71 14.96
N LYS A 464 6.25 18.63 16.05
CA LYS A 464 5.96 19.76 16.95
C LYS A 464 6.97 19.92 18.08
N GLY A 465 7.93 19.00 18.22
CA GLY A 465 8.87 18.97 19.34
C GLY A 465 8.26 18.48 20.67
N ASP A 466 7.06 17.89 20.64
CA ASP A 466 6.39 17.32 21.81
C ASP A 466 6.70 15.83 21.94
N TYR A 467 7.88 15.53 22.48
CA TYR A 467 8.35 14.15 22.58
C TYR A 467 7.59 13.31 23.62
N ASN A 468 6.93 13.93 24.60
CA ASN A 468 6.16 13.21 25.60
C ASN A 468 4.88 12.66 24.99
N SER A 469 4.11 13.49 24.27
CA SER A 469 2.92 13.02 23.56
C SER A 469 3.28 12.08 22.41
N ALA A 470 4.41 12.30 21.73
CA ALA A 470 4.91 11.35 20.74
C ALA A 470 5.18 9.97 21.37
N LEU A 471 5.88 9.94 22.50
CA LEU A 471 6.22 8.71 23.23
C LEU A 471 4.95 7.96 23.67
N THR A 472 3.96 8.67 24.21
CA THR A 472 2.69 8.06 24.63
C THR A 472 2.02 7.33 23.46
N ASN A 473 1.87 8.00 22.31
CA ASN A 473 1.19 7.40 21.15
C ASN A 473 2.01 6.27 20.52
N LEU A 474 3.33 6.41 20.48
CA LEU A 474 4.24 5.37 19.98
C LEU A 474 4.17 4.10 20.84
N ASN A 475 4.18 4.25 22.16
CA ASN A 475 4.16 3.13 23.10
C ASN A 475 2.82 2.37 23.09
N ILE A 476 1.71 3.00 22.72
CA ILE A 476 0.42 2.30 22.57
C ILE A 476 0.54 1.15 21.54
N ILE A 477 1.17 1.42 20.39
CA ILE A 477 1.38 0.41 19.35
C ILE A 477 2.48 -0.56 19.73
N ARG A 478 3.60 -0.03 20.24
CA ARG A 478 4.76 -0.84 20.57
C ARG A 478 4.48 -1.88 21.66
N GLU A 479 3.77 -1.50 22.72
CA GLU A 479 3.45 -2.39 23.84
C GLU A 479 2.46 -3.50 23.43
N ARG A 480 1.56 -3.21 22.47
CA ARG A 480 0.71 -4.25 21.88
C ARG A 480 1.55 -5.32 21.20
N SER A 481 2.54 -4.91 20.41
CA SER A 481 3.34 -5.83 19.59
C SER A 481 4.44 -6.54 20.42
N ILE A 482 5.04 -5.84 21.38
CA ILE A 482 6.16 -6.32 22.20
C ILE A 482 5.81 -6.13 23.68
N VAL A 483 5.58 -7.23 24.39
CA VAL A 483 5.25 -7.22 25.82
C VAL A 483 6.41 -6.63 26.63
N GLY A 484 6.17 -5.57 27.39
CA GLY A 484 7.21 -4.81 28.10
C GLY A 484 8.15 -4.06 27.17
N GLY A 485 7.75 -3.83 25.92
CA GLY A 485 8.58 -3.24 24.87
C GLY A 485 8.59 -1.71 24.83
N SER A 486 7.79 -1.05 25.67
CA SER A 486 7.70 0.41 25.76
C SER A 486 9.06 1.10 25.83
N TYR A 487 9.22 2.17 25.06
CA TYR A 487 10.35 3.07 25.21
C TYR A 487 10.22 3.90 26.49
N THR A 488 11.34 4.18 27.14
CA THR A 488 11.38 4.95 28.39
C THR A 488 11.34 6.46 28.18
N SER A 489 11.89 6.94 27.06
CA SER A 489 11.93 8.36 26.70
C SER A 489 12.03 8.53 25.19
N LEU A 490 11.57 9.68 24.68
CA LEU A 490 11.92 10.19 23.36
C LEU A 490 12.57 11.58 23.50
N ASP A 491 13.52 11.88 22.62
CA ASP A 491 14.15 13.19 22.49
C ASP A 491 14.62 13.42 21.04
N ASN A 492 15.23 14.57 20.78
CA ASN A 492 15.69 14.95 19.44
C ASN A 492 16.76 14.01 18.84
N THR A 493 17.42 13.16 19.64
CA THR A 493 18.47 12.23 19.16
C THR A 493 17.91 10.90 18.70
N ASN A 494 16.71 10.51 19.17
CA ASN A 494 16.16 9.17 18.95
C ASN A 494 14.72 9.14 18.43
N ALA A 495 13.97 10.25 18.52
CA ALA A 495 12.55 10.29 18.19
C ALA A 495 12.28 9.89 16.73
N VAL A 496 13.02 10.47 15.78
CA VAL A 496 12.87 10.19 14.35
C VAL A 496 13.08 8.70 14.07
N GLN A 497 14.21 8.16 14.53
CA GLN A 497 14.54 6.74 14.31
C GLN A 497 13.46 5.83 14.88
N ARG A 498 13.03 6.04 16.13
CA ARG A 498 12.07 5.15 16.80
C ARG A 498 10.68 5.22 16.20
N VAL A 499 10.21 6.42 15.82
CA VAL A 499 8.93 6.58 15.13
C VAL A 499 8.98 5.92 13.75
N ASP A 500 10.02 6.16 12.96
CA ASP A 500 10.14 5.57 11.62
C ASP A 500 10.27 4.04 11.67
N GLU A 501 11.02 3.50 12.64
CA GLU A 501 11.14 2.06 12.86
C GLU A 501 9.80 1.42 13.26
N GLU A 502 9.06 2.01 14.20
CA GLU A 502 7.75 1.47 14.61
C GLU A 502 6.72 1.58 13.48
N ARG A 503 6.72 2.69 12.73
CA ARG A 503 5.88 2.84 11.52
C ARG A 503 6.20 1.78 10.48
N GLN A 504 7.48 1.54 10.22
CA GLN A 504 7.92 0.53 9.27
C GLN A 504 7.50 -0.87 9.68
N LEU A 505 7.63 -1.20 10.97
CA LEU A 505 7.21 -2.49 11.51
C LEU A 505 5.69 -2.69 11.45
N GLU A 506 4.93 -1.70 11.92
CA GLU A 506 3.48 -1.83 12.05
C GLU A 506 2.78 -1.84 10.69
N LEU A 507 3.15 -0.92 9.81
CA LEU A 507 2.52 -0.69 8.51
C LEU A 507 3.23 -1.42 7.37
N ALA A 508 4.09 -2.39 7.70
CA ALA A 508 4.77 -3.22 6.72
C ALA A 508 3.75 -3.90 5.80
N PHE A 509 4.02 -3.88 4.49
CA PHE A 509 3.20 -4.51 3.47
C PHE A 509 1.81 -3.89 3.32
N GLU A 510 1.64 -2.62 3.69
CA GLU A 510 0.38 -1.89 3.55
C GLU A 510 0.53 -0.62 2.68
N ALA A 511 1.60 -0.55 1.88
CA ALA A 511 1.83 0.49 0.87
C ALA A 511 2.11 1.89 1.44
N HIS A 512 2.80 1.92 2.59
CA HIS A 512 3.21 3.14 3.27
C HIS A 512 4.70 3.46 3.11
N ARG A 513 5.57 2.44 3.10
CA ARG A 513 6.99 2.60 3.42
C ARG A 513 7.76 3.52 2.47
N GLY A 514 7.53 3.41 1.16
CA GLY A 514 8.18 4.30 0.19
C GLY A 514 7.81 5.77 0.45
N TYR A 515 6.52 6.04 0.65
CA TYR A 515 6.03 7.39 0.90
C TYR A 515 6.51 7.97 2.22
N ASP A 516 6.57 7.18 3.29
CA ASP A 516 7.05 7.62 4.60
C ASP A 516 8.50 8.11 4.55
N VAL A 517 9.37 7.42 3.83
CA VAL A 517 10.77 7.85 3.62
C VAL A 517 10.80 9.16 2.83
N TYR A 518 10.12 9.24 1.70
CA TYR A 518 10.27 10.37 0.77
C TYR A 518 9.55 11.65 1.22
N ARG A 519 8.40 11.55 1.86
CA ARG A 519 7.68 12.72 2.39
C ARG A 519 8.42 13.39 3.54
N ASN A 520 9.24 12.62 4.26
CA ASN A 520 10.13 13.14 5.31
C ASN A 520 11.51 13.56 4.77
N GLY A 521 11.70 13.64 3.44
CA GLY A 521 12.95 14.12 2.85
C GLY A 521 14.12 13.13 2.96
N GLN A 522 13.87 11.91 3.42
CA GLN A 522 14.90 10.92 3.68
C GLN A 522 15.33 10.20 2.39
N THR A 523 16.38 9.39 2.51
CA THR A 523 16.95 8.60 1.42
C THR A 523 16.56 7.14 1.56
N MET A 524 16.06 6.54 0.48
CA MET A 524 15.77 5.12 0.42
C MET A 524 17.07 4.35 0.20
N THR A 525 17.47 3.59 1.22
CA THR A 525 18.72 2.83 1.24
C THR A 525 18.43 1.34 1.35
N ARG A 526 18.78 0.60 0.30
CA ARG A 526 18.47 -0.84 0.14
C ARG A 526 19.74 -1.69 0.05
N ARG A 527 20.64 -1.53 1.02
CA ARG A 527 21.92 -2.25 1.12
C ARG A 527 21.73 -3.68 1.65
N TYR A 528 21.03 -4.51 0.89
CA TYR A 528 20.74 -5.91 1.23
C TYR A 528 20.62 -6.76 -0.06
N PRO A 529 20.63 -8.11 0.03
CA PRO A 529 20.53 -8.97 -1.14
C PRO A 529 19.27 -8.72 -1.95
N GLY A 530 19.36 -8.77 -3.28
CA GLY A 530 18.22 -8.64 -4.16
C GLY A 530 18.54 -7.86 -5.44
N PRO A 531 17.65 -7.92 -6.44
CA PRO A 531 17.84 -7.30 -7.75
C PRO A 531 17.35 -5.84 -7.81
N HIS A 532 17.34 -5.10 -6.70
CA HIS A 532 16.80 -3.73 -6.59
C HIS A 532 17.87 -2.63 -6.71
N LEU A 533 19.00 -2.94 -7.36
CA LEU A 533 20.19 -2.09 -7.46
C LEU A 533 20.75 -1.71 -6.07
N PRO A 534 21.23 -2.71 -5.28
CA PRO A 534 21.61 -2.51 -3.88
C PRO A 534 22.81 -1.59 -3.67
N MET A 535 23.46 -1.14 -4.74
CA MET A 535 24.59 -0.21 -4.67
C MET A 535 24.20 1.26 -4.84
N ILE A 536 22.93 1.55 -5.12
CA ILE A 536 22.40 2.90 -5.34
C ILE A 536 21.42 3.26 -4.22
N ASP A 537 21.57 4.47 -3.69
CA ASP A 537 20.61 5.07 -2.77
C ASP A 537 19.77 6.12 -3.51
N TRP A 538 18.49 6.19 -3.18
CA TRP A 538 17.55 7.08 -3.84
C TRP A 538 17.14 8.20 -2.88
N PRO A 539 17.70 9.42 -2.98
CA PRO A 539 17.28 10.53 -2.14
C PRO A 539 15.87 10.98 -2.52
N ALA A 540 15.13 11.57 -1.58
CA ALA A 540 13.80 12.14 -1.85
C ALA A 540 13.80 13.20 -2.97
N SER A 541 14.95 13.79 -3.29
CA SER A 541 15.13 14.73 -4.40
C SER A 541 15.23 14.05 -5.78
N SER A 542 15.49 12.74 -5.85
CA SER A 542 15.63 12.01 -7.12
C SER A 542 14.35 12.11 -7.97
N PRO A 543 14.43 12.37 -9.29
CA PRO A 543 13.23 12.42 -10.14
C PRO A 543 12.48 11.09 -10.17
N ARG A 544 13.18 9.97 -9.93
CA ARG A 544 12.59 8.62 -9.89
C ARG A 544 11.70 8.34 -8.67
N VAL A 545 11.57 9.28 -7.74
CA VAL A 545 10.63 9.17 -6.60
C VAL A 545 9.17 9.20 -7.08
N VAL A 546 8.89 9.86 -8.21
CA VAL A 546 7.56 9.93 -8.81
C VAL A 546 7.48 9.03 -10.03
N GLN A 547 6.29 8.50 -10.30
CA GLN A 547 6.03 7.66 -11.48
C GLN A 547 5.83 8.53 -12.71
N TYR A 548 6.08 7.98 -13.90
CA TYR A 548 5.67 8.64 -15.14
C TYR A 548 4.16 8.61 -15.31
N ILE A 549 3.60 9.69 -15.84
CA ILE A 549 2.25 9.71 -16.37
C ILE A 549 2.21 8.67 -17.50
N PRO A 550 1.22 7.76 -17.55
CA PRO A 550 1.24 6.72 -18.57
C PRO A 550 1.20 7.32 -19.98
N GLN A 551 2.06 6.84 -20.87
CA GLN A 551 2.25 7.46 -22.18
C GLN A 551 0.98 7.38 -23.06
N SER A 552 0.18 6.31 -22.92
CA SER A 552 -1.11 6.18 -23.60
C SER A 552 -2.07 7.30 -23.24
N GLU A 553 -2.04 7.76 -21.98
CA GLU A 553 -2.91 8.83 -21.49
C GLU A 553 -2.46 10.17 -22.03
N ILE A 554 -1.16 10.43 -22.09
CA ILE A 554 -0.62 11.65 -22.73
C ILE A 554 -1.02 11.70 -24.20
N ASN A 555 -0.89 10.59 -24.92
CA ASN A 555 -1.20 10.53 -26.35
C ASN A 555 -2.70 10.72 -26.64
N ALA A 556 -3.57 10.23 -25.75
CA ALA A 556 -5.01 10.36 -25.87
C ALA A 556 -5.57 11.65 -25.25
N TYR A 557 -4.75 12.42 -24.51
CA TYR A 557 -5.23 13.56 -23.75
C TYR A 557 -5.67 14.69 -24.68
N PRO A 558 -6.93 15.13 -24.61
CA PRO A 558 -7.42 16.25 -25.39
C PRO A 558 -6.93 17.55 -24.76
N GLY A 559 -5.69 17.96 -25.06
CA GLY A 559 -5.03 19.12 -24.46
C GLY A 559 -3.53 18.89 -24.31
N THR A 560 -2.92 19.54 -23.31
CA THR A 560 -1.53 19.25 -22.90
C THR A 560 -1.56 18.42 -21.61
N LEU A 561 -0.80 17.32 -21.58
CA LEU A 561 -0.56 16.55 -20.36
C LEU A 561 0.94 16.39 -20.14
N THR A 562 1.50 17.20 -19.25
CA THR A 562 2.95 17.28 -19.04
C THR A 562 3.50 16.06 -18.29
N GLN A 563 4.50 15.41 -18.87
CA GLN A 563 5.22 14.28 -18.26
C GLN A 563 6.07 14.72 -17.06
N ASN A 564 6.29 13.83 -16.10
CA ASN A 564 7.26 14.04 -15.04
C ASN A 564 8.70 14.01 -15.58
N PRO A 565 9.63 14.78 -14.96
CA PRO A 565 11.00 14.94 -15.44
C PRO A 565 11.86 13.66 -15.38
#